data_AF-A0A954FSR4-F1
#
_entry.id   AF-A0A954FSR4-F1
#
_cell.length_a   1.000
_cell.length_b   1.000
_cell.length_c   1.000
_cell.angle_alpha   90.00
_cell.angle_beta   90.00
_cell.angle_gamma   90.00
#
_symmetry.space_group_name_H-M   'P 1'
#
loop_
_entity.id
_entity.type
_entity.pdbx_description
1 polymer ?
#
loop_
_entity_poly.entity_id
_entity_poly.type
_entity_poly.pdbx_seq_one_letter_code
_entity_poly.pdbx_strand_id
1 'polypeptide(L)'
;MSTRKIRDIMLSSRVALFIVAGCLATDVCAQPVKSPEVHADGRVTLRLRAAKASEVDVSLDGKKVTMVKNADGVWEGTSEP
;
A
#
# COMPACT_ATOMS: atom_id res chain seq x y z
N MET A 1 13.50 -44.02 56.52
CA MET A 1 13.14 -42.80 57.29
C MET A 1 14.02 -41.67 56.78
N SER A 2 13.62 -40.64 56.03
CA SER A 2 12.39 -40.17 55.38
C SER A 2 12.87 -39.18 54.31
N THR A 3 12.97 -39.56 53.02
CA THR A 3 12.13 -39.14 51.88
C THR A 3 11.46 -37.74 51.94
N ARG A 4 11.51 -37.04 50.78
CA ARG A 4 10.71 -35.85 50.33
C ARG A 4 11.23 -34.51 50.90
N LYS A 5 11.50 -33.44 50.15
CA LYS A 5 10.89 -32.88 48.94
C LYS A 5 11.92 -32.00 48.20
N ILE A 6 12.41 -32.47 47.05
CA ILE A 6 13.10 -31.62 46.03
C ILE A 6 12.05 -31.14 45.00
N ARG A 7 10.82 -30.89 45.47
CA ARG A 7 9.60 -30.68 44.64
C ARG A 7 8.73 -29.57 45.21
N ASP A 8 9.30 -28.40 45.50
CA ASP A 8 8.55 -27.18 45.84
C ASP A 8 9.51 -26.01 45.57
N ILE A 9 9.77 -25.62 44.32
CA ILE A 9 9.35 -24.30 43.80
C ILE A 9 9.40 -24.31 42.25
N MET A 10 9.35 -25.50 41.65
CA MET A 10 8.95 -25.67 40.24
C MET A 10 7.42 -25.65 40.12
N LEU A 11 6.79 -24.56 40.61
CA LEU A 11 5.34 -24.33 40.47
C LEU A 11 5.02 -22.83 40.49
N SER A 12 5.52 -22.11 39.49
CA SER A 12 4.84 -20.89 39.04
C SER A 12 5.01 -20.74 37.53
N SER A 13 3.93 -21.09 36.83
CA SER A 13 3.58 -20.63 35.49
C SER A 13 4.45 -21.05 34.31
N ARG A 14 4.34 -22.33 33.94
CA ARG A 14 4.22 -22.70 32.51
C ARG A 14 2.76 -22.50 32.10
N VAL A 15 2.43 -21.30 31.62
CA VAL A 15 1.26 -21.02 30.77
C VAL A 15 1.87 -20.39 29.51
N ALA A 16 2.22 -21.22 28.53
CA ALA A 16 1.37 -21.50 27.38
C ALA A 16 1.03 -20.23 26.56
N LEU A 17 1.76 -20.10 25.44
CA LEU A 17 1.24 -19.74 24.11
C LEU A 17 0.26 -18.55 24.02
N PHE A 18 0.78 -17.40 23.61
CA PHE A 18 0.03 -16.34 22.92
C PHE A 18 1.01 -15.66 21.94
N ILE A 19 0.78 -15.39 20.66
CA ILE A 19 -0.31 -15.58 19.70
C ILE A 19 0.38 -15.53 18.32
N VAL A 20 0.01 -16.41 17.39
CA VAL A 20 0.21 -16.18 15.95
C VAL A 20 -0.82 -15.14 15.51
N ALA A 21 -0.39 -13.98 15.03
CA ALA A 21 -1.20 -13.08 14.19
C ALA A 21 -0.32 -11.90 13.77
N GLY A 22 -0.02 -11.62 12.53
CA GLY A 22 -0.34 -12.19 11.23
C GLY A 22 0.44 -11.29 10.26
N CYS A 23 0.88 -11.80 9.12
CA CYS A 23 1.27 -10.91 8.04
C CYS A 23 0.07 -9.99 7.79
N LEU A 24 0.15 -8.72 8.20
CA LEU A 24 -0.68 -7.67 7.63
C LEU A 24 -0.17 -7.46 6.20
N ALA A 25 -0.31 -8.49 5.37
CA ALA A 25 -0.49 -8.27 3.95
C ALA A 25 -1.86 -7.63 3.84
N THR A 26 -1.91 -6.32 4.07
CA THR A 26 -2.97 -5.53 3.50
C THR A 26 -2.79 -5.73 2.00
N ASP A 27 -3.56 -6.66 1.43
CA ASP A 27 -3.98 -6.54 0.04
C ASP A 27 -4.70 -5.20 0.00
N VAL A 28 -3.94 -4.13 -0.27
CA VAL A 28 -4.49 -2.86 -0.68
C VAL A 28 -5.11 -3.20 -2.02
N CYS A 29 -6.37 -3.67 -1.99
CA CYS A 29 -7.19 -3.80 -3.18
C CYS A 29 -7.05 -2.45 -3.87
N ALA A 30 -6.35 -2.47 -5.01
CA ALA A 30 -5.88 -1.26 -5.65
C ALA A 30 -7.09 -0.36 -5.87
N GLN A 31 -7.16 0.74 -5.11
CA GLN A 31 -8.29 1.65 -5.14
C GLN A 31 -8.54 2.04 -6.61
N PRO A 32 -9.81 2.05 -7.08
CA PRO A 32 -10.13 2.45 -8.43
C PRO A 32 -9.48 3.81 -8.73
N VAL A 33 -8.67 3.88 -9.78
CA VAL A 33 -8.00 5.12 -10.15
C VAL A 33 -9.05 6.05 -10.76
N LYS A 34 -9.39 7.12 -10.05
CA LYS A 34 -10.28 8.15 -10.57
C LYS A 34 -9.53 9.02 -11.60
N SER A 35 -10.04 9.02 -12.82
CA SER A 35 -9.46 9.73 -13.96
C SER A 35 -10.50 9.83 -15.09
N PRO A 36 -10.59 10.96 -15.81
CA PRO A 36 -9.91 12.23 -15.54
C PRO A 36 -10.54 13.00 -14.37
N GLU A 37 -9.79 13.91 -13.76
CA GLU A 37 -10.31 14.90 -12.81
C GLU A 37 -10.17 16.30 -13.40
N VAL A 38 -11.29 16.96 -13.64
CA VAL A 38 -11.36 18.34 -14.15
C VAL A 38 -11.50 19.29 -12.97
N HIS A 39 -10.55 20.22 -12.85
CA HIS A 39 -10.54 21.24 -11.80
C HIS A 39 -11.33 22.47 -12.21
N ALA A 40 -11.83 23.24 -11.23
CA ALA A 40 -12.60 24.45 -11.50
C ALA A 40 -11.79 25.57 -12.20
N ASP A 41 -10.46 25.48 -12.16
CA ASP A 41 -9.54 26.41 -12.83
C ASP A 41 -9.11 25.95 -14.24
N GLY A 42 -9.78 24.93 -14.79
CA GLY A 42 -9.58 24.47 -16.15
C GLY A 42 -8.46 23.43 -16.33
N ARG A 43 -7.65 23.17 -15.29
CA ARG A 43 -6.66 22.09 -15.35
C ARG A 43 -7.32 20.73 -15.35
N VAL A 44 -6.68 19.74 -15.97
CA VAL A 44 -7.12 18.35 -15.96
C VAL A 44 -6.02 17.45 -15.43
N THR A 45 -6.29 16.72 -14.35
CA THR A 45 -5.40 15.67 -13.86
C THR A 45 -5.81 14.33 -14.47
N LEU A 46 -4.89 13.71 -15.20
CA LEU A 46 -5.05 12.37 -15.75
C LEU A 46 -4.24 11.38 -14.91
N ARG A 47 -4.82 10.20 -14.72
CA ARG A 47 -4.14 9.05 -14.11
C ARG A 47 -4.30 7.79 -14.93
N LEU A 48 -3.25 6.99 -14.99
CA LEU A 48 -3.20 5.73 -15.72
C LEU A 48 -2.43 4.67 -14.93
N ARG A 49 -3.03 3.52 -14.63
CA ARG A 49 -2.30 2.39 -14.03
C ARG A 49 -1.54 1.63 -15.12
N ALA A 50 -0.21 1.75 -15.11
CA ALA A 50 0.66 1.06 -16.06
C ALA A 50 2.02 0.74 -15.40
N ALA A 51 2.01 -0.20 -14.46
CA ALA A 51 3.18 -0.56 -13.67
C ALA A 51 4.36 -1.11 -14.49
N LYS A 52 4.12 -1.61 -15.71
CA LYS A 52 5.15 -2.11 -16.61
C LYS A 52 5.61 -1.10 -17.67
N ALA A 53 4.91 0.02 -17.82
CA ALA A 53 5.35 1.08 -18.72
C ALA A 53 6.64 1.73 -18.18
N SER A 54 7.49 2.15 -19.11
CA SER A 54 8.72 2.91 -18.85
C SER A 54 8.51 4.42 -18.96
N GLU A 55 7.56 4.86 -19.78
CA GLU A 55 7.19 6.25 -20.01
C GLU A 55 5.71 6.32 -20.37
N VAL A 56 5.05 7.41 -19.96
CA VAL A 56 3.68 7.73 -20.36
C VAL A 56 3.58 9.23 -20.59
N ASP A 57 3.05 9.59 -21.75
CA ASP A 57 2.75 10.96 -22.13
C ASP A 57 1.30 11.09 -22.58
N VAL A 58 0.70 12.23 -22.28
CA VAL A 58 -0.64 12.61 -22.76
C VAL A 58 -0.49 13.71 -23.80
N SER A 59 -1.16 13.55 -24.94
CA SER A 59 -1.39 14.63 -25.89
C SER A 59 -2.76 15.25 -25.61
N LEU A 60 -2.78 16.50 -25.17
CA LEU A 60 -3.99 17.26 -24.90
C LEU A 60 -3.95 18.54 -25.73
N ASP A 61 -4.84 18.63 -26.71
CA ASP A 61 -4.91 19.77 -27.65
C ASP A 61 -3.55 20.12 -28.30
N GLY A 62 -2.81 19.09 -28.72
CA GLY A 62 -1.48 19.25 -29.30
C GLY A 62 -0.35 19.60 -28.31
N LYS A 63 -0.66 19.81 -27.03
CA LYS A 63 0.34 19.97 -25.95
C LYS A 63 0.66 18.61 -25.33
N LYS A 64 1.95 18.39 -25.04
CA LYS A 64 2.45 17.18 -24.37
C LYS A 64 2.44 17.39 -22.85
N VAL A 65 1.82 16.48 -22.11
CA VAL A 65 1.91 16.39 -20.64
C VAL A 65 2.65 15.10 -20.30
N THR A 66 3.88 15.21 -19.83
CA THR A 66 4.66 14.06 -19.36
C THR A 66 4.18 13.64 -17.98
N MET A 67 3.87 12.35 -17.82
CA MET A 67 3.33 11.81 -16.59
C MET A 67 4.43 11.28 -15.68
N VAL A 68 4.19 11.32 -14.38
CA VAL A 68 5.10 10.79 -13.36
C VAL A 68 4.49 9.54 -12.75
N LYS A 69 5.25 8.44 -12.77
CA LYS A 69 4.86 7.17 -12.14
C LYS A 69 5.07 7.23 -10.64
N ASN A 70 4.05 6.84 -9.88
CA ASN A 70 4.14 6.69 -8.43
C ASN A 70 4.51 5.25 -8.01
N ALA A 71 4.65 5.03 -6.70
CA ALA A 71 5.03 3.73 -6.13
C ALA A 71 4.01 2.60 -6.44
N ASP A 72 2.74 2.95 -6.64
CA ASP A 72 1.66 2.01 -6.97
C ASP A 72 1.60 1.67 -8.47
N GLY A 73 2.57 2.17 -9.25
CA GLY A 73 2.60 2.00 -10.71
C GLY A 73 1.51 2.77 -11.44
N VAL A 74 0.95 3.81 -10.82
CA VAL A 74 0.01 4.75 -11.42
C VAL A 74 0.79 5.98 -11.90
N TRP A 75 0.59 6.32 -13.15
CA TRP A 75 1.11 7.53 -13.78
C TRP A 75 0.13 8.66 -13.52
N GLU A 76 0.63 9.82 -13.12
CA GLU A 76 -0.17 11.04 -12.91
C GLU A 76 0.45 12.21 -13.68
N GLY A 77 -0.39 13.02 -14.32
CA GLY A 77 0.00 14.25 -14.98
C GLY A 77 -1.14 15.25 -14.96
N THR A 78 -0.83 16.54 -14.79
CA THR A 78 -1.82 17.62 -14.81
C THR A 78 -1.50 18.57 -15.94
N SER A 79 -2.51 18.90 -16.75
CA SER A 79 -2.36 19.87 -17.83
C SER A 79 -2.36 21.30 -17.30
N GLU A 80 -1.82 22.20 -18.11
CA GLU A 80 -2.21 23.62 -18.03
C GLU A 80 -3.66 23.79 -18.52
N PRO A 81 -4.34 24.90 -18.16
CA PRO A 81 -5.67 25.22 -18.67
C PRO A 81 -5.75 25.38 -20.19
#